data_AF-A0A7S1ER22-F1
#
_entry.id   AF-A0A7S1ER22-F1
#
_cell.length_a   1.000
_cell.length_b   1.000
_cell.length_c   1.000
_cell.angle_alpha   90.00
_cell.angle_beta   90.00
_cell.angle_gamma   90.00
#
_symmetry.space_group_name_H-M   'P 1'
#
loop_
_entity.id
_entity.type
_entity.pdbx_description
1 polymer ?
#
loop_
_entity_poly.entity_id
_entity_poly.type
_entity_poly.pdbx_seq_one_letter_code
_entity_poly.pdbx_strand_id
1 'polypeptide(L)'
;MKMNVDCGRYGFVNSSVYGQKHCFQTEFFCLQNTIPVSNSSRKFGCAKMAYRDDDRSVSTHHHENPQSIGSKCPFHSNGHSQIDFSVRPENLRDNSEENLKGFIKTRGSLIPGQQFVFWWVGDIYAMVDEQQSKHLFSFEGYNIGRMIRVDNGWRLLTREVGLYKDPITGKILDGKWTNPYTDEQNEVVHVWNDPVNQQFLQKSPSGREFKVPTTLCDQDVLWNAEVFLNYPSPLPRSEFPEKSSSDLYQSAELFQFYTKKSDLLDASMPSAPCLISWVRVGQWLPWMEMGNREGKLVYHCRGKKLEKGFEDISDEVKLYLHKTGKEIFAEAPEDFARPNETSWTYFKKLLQQKGMPRADGTVAIESESDGKSLSYSDRKNVSKTESVALTEKTMTREELSQFDGSDVNKALLLSIKGRVYDVSSARKHYRKGETYNCLTGRDSTWAFVSGKLDLQDYSEITSLESIRDNSAAIESLSESQADDLNHWVEFFDSQYPFIATLEDF
;
A
#
# COMPACT_ATOMS: atom_id res chain seq x y z
N MET A 1 47.68 -30.50 4.69
CA MET A 1 48.61 -29.43 4.27
C MET A 1 47.87 -28.11 4.44
N LYS A 2 48.25 -27.31 5.43
CA LYS A 2 47.74 -25.96 5.68
C LYS A 2 48.31 -25.01 4.62
N MET A 3 47.53 -24.04 4.16
CA MET A 3 48.03 -22.69 3.84
C MET A 3 46.95 -21.65 4.20
N ASN A 4 47.20 -20.95 5.31
CA ASN A 4 46.79 -19.56 5.55
C ASN A 4 47.51 -18.65 4.55
N VAL A 5 46.91 -17.49 4.23
CA VAL A 5 47.27 -16.05 4.45
C VAL A 5 46.48 -15.25 3.36
N ASP A 6 45.92 -14.05 3.54
CA ASP A 6 46.21 -12.97 4.48
C ASP A 6 45.04 -11.97 4.58
N CYS A 7 44.96 -11.28 5.72
CA CYS A 7 44.04 -10.20 6.02
C CYS A 7 44.50 -8.87 5.41
N GLY A 8 43.64 -8.20 4.66
CA GLY A 8 43.83 -6.82 4.19
C GLY A 8 42.84 -5.86 4.84
N ARG A 9 43.29 -5.12 5.87
CA ARG A 9 42.61 -3.95 6.44
C ARG A 9 42.63 -2.77 5.45
N TYR A 10 41.47 -2.23 5.12
CA TYR A 10 41.25 -0.82 4.74
C TYR A 10 39.84 -0.50 5.26
N GLY A 11 39.65 0.31 6.31
CA GLY A 11 40.04 1.72 6.41
C GLY A 11 38.74 2.52 6.37
N PHE A 12 38.15 2.77 7.54
CA PHE A 12 36.98 3.64 7.71
C PHE A 12 37.25 5.01 7.11
N VAL A 13 36.38 5.47 6.21
CA VAL A 13 36.22 6.90 5.92
C VAL A 13 34.76 7.25 6.11
N ASN A 14 34.52 7.96 7.21
CA ASN A 14 33.29 8.68 7.50
C ASN A 14 33.05 9.70 6.37
N SER A 15 31.88 9.66 5.75
CA SER A 15 31.31 10.82 5.07
C SER A 15 29.86 10.99 5.52
N SER A 16 29.71 11.58 6.69
CA SER A 16 28.49 12.24 7.11
C SER A 16 28.23 13.47 6.25
N VAL A 17 26.94 13.82 6.14
CA VAL A 17 26.37 15.07 5.65
C VAL A 17 26.06 15.12 4.15
N TYR A 18 24.87 14.64 3.78
CA TYR A 18 24.02 15.34 2.82
C TYR A 18 22.56 15.28 3.29
N GLY A 19 22.02 16.43 3.69
CA GLY A 19 20.61 16.59 4.04
C GLY A 19 19.74 16.33 2.81
N GLN A 20 19.01 15.23 2.83
CA GLN A 20 17.92 14.98 1.88
C GLN A 20 16.65 15.62 2.42
N LYS A 21 16.11 16.58 1.68
CA LYS A 21 14.76 17.08 1.88
C LYS A 21 13.77 15.94 1.62
N HIS A 22 12.88 15.73 2.58
CA HIS A 22 11.84 14.71 2.61
C HIS A 22 11.08 14.58 1.29
N CYS A 23 11.09 13.38 0.70
CA CYS A 23 10.16 12.96 -0.34
C CYS A 23 9.49 11.68 0.15
N PHE A 24 8.20 11.77 0.46
CA PHE A 24 7.37 10.63 0.87
C PHE A 24 7.15 9.74 -0.36
N GLN A 25 7.60 8.48 -0.28
CA GLN A 25 7.63 7.51 -1.37
C GLN A 25 6.54 6.45 -1.18
N THR A 26 5.90 6.02 -2.28
CA THR A 26 4.98 4.88 -2.33
C THR A 26 5.71 3.54 -2.44
N GLU A 27 5.04 2.46 -2.06
CA GLU A 27 5.56 1.08 -1.97
C GLU A 27 5.35 0.21 -3.22
N PHE A 28 4.84 0.82 -4.28
CA PHE A 28 4.71 0.21 -5.58
C PHE A 28 4.79 1.27 -6.66
N PHE A 29 5.50 0.93 -7.74
CA PHE A 29 5.67 1.78 -8.92
C PHE A 29 6.20 3.19 -8.53
N CYS A 30 7.23 3.33 -7.70
CA CYS A 30 7.81 4.66 -7.39
C CYS A 30 9.19 4.84 -8.03
N LEU A 31 9.27 5.46 -9.21
CA LEU A 31 10.55 5.84 -9.85
C LEU A 31 10.87 7.31 -9.62
N GLN A 32 11.10 7.71 -8.37
CA GLN A 32 11.59 9.06 -8.10
C GLN A 32 13.13 9.10 -8.07
N ASN A 33 13.74 9.52 -9.19
CA ASN A 33 15.07 10.16 -9.36
C ASN A 33 16.32 9.66 -8.58
N THR A 34 16.29 8.54 -7.88
CA THR A 34 17.46 7.95 -7.21
C THR A 34 17.85 6.64 -7.87
N ILE A 35 18.36 6.72 -9.10
CA ILE A 35 19.14 5.63 -9.69
C ILE A 35 20.62 5.96 -9.50
N PRO A 36 21.37 5.25 -8.63
CA PRO A 36 22.83 5.34 -8.60
C PRO A 36 23.40 4.52 -9.75
N VAL A 37 24.13 5.13 -10.68
CA VAL A 37 24.93 4.40 -11.68
C VAL A 37 26.32 4.20 -11.09
N SER A 38 26.70 2.96 -10.82
CA SER A 38 28.09 2.62 -10.52
C SER A 38 28.89 2.62 -11.82
N ASN A 39 29.80 3.58 -11.97
CA ASN A 39 30.77 3.59 -13.05
C ASN A 39 31.92 2.63 -12.71
N SER A 40 31.97 1.47 -13.36
CA SER A 40 33.26 0.80 -13.57
C SER A 40 33.33 0.22 -14.98
N SER A 41 33.92 1.01 -15.88
CA SER A 41 34.34 0.56 -17.19
C SER A 41 35.65 -0.22 -17.04
N ARG A 42 35.58 -1.56 -17.16
CA ARG A 42 36.76 -2.36 -17.53
C ARG A 42 36.49 -3.02 -18.88
N LYS A 43 37.26 -2.57 -19.86
CA LYS A 43 37.34 -3.10 -21.22
C LYS A 43 37.65 -4.61 -21.16
N PHE A 44 36.79 -5.43 -21.76
CA PHE A 44 37.17 -6.76 -22.21
C PHE A 44 37.00 -6.84 -23.72
N GLY A 45 38.06 -7.32 -24.37
CA GLY A 45 38.26 -7.30 -25.81
C GLY A 45 37.27 -8.18 -26.58
N CYS A 46 36.89 -7.68 -27.74
CA CYS A 46 36.01 -8.32 -28.70
C CYS A 46 36.81 -9.35 -29.53
N ALA A 47 36.43 -10.63 -29.46
CA ALA A 47 36.89 -11.65 -30.40
C ALA A 47 35.86 -11.76 -31.54
N LYS A 48 36.30 -11.46 -32.76
CA LYS A 48 35.56 -11.64 -34.01
C LYS A 48 35.37 -13.14 -34.29
N MET A 49 34.14 -13.56 -34.58
CA MET A 49 33.89 -14.70 -35.47
C MET A 49 32.92 -14.27 -36.56
N ALA A 50 33.38 -14.39 -37.80
CA ALA A 50 32.59 -14.23 -39.00
C ALA A 50 31.86 -15.54 -39.29
N TYR A 51 30.60 -15.47 -39.69
CA TYR A 51 29.94 -16.52 -40.45
C TYR A 51 29.28 -15.91 -41.68
N ARG A 52 29.50 -16.60 -42.80
CA ARG A 52 29.14 -16.25 -44.18
C ARG A 52 27.66 -16.42 -44.44
N ASP A 53 27.19 -15.58 -45.35
CA ASP A 53 25.94 -15.66 -46.10
C ASP A 53 25.75 -17.01 -46.81
N ASP A 54 24.48 -17.42 -46.94
CA ASP A 54 24.01 -18.17 -48.10
C ASP A 54 22.60 -17.70 -48.48
N ASP A 55 22.52 -17.14 -49.69
CA ASP A 55 21.34 -16.82 -50.47
C ASP A 55 20.44 -18.04 -50.69
N ARG A 56 19.11 -17.88 -50.59
CA ARG A 56 18.14 -18.46 -51.53
C ARG A 56 16.90 -17.59 -51.72
N SER A 57 16.79 -17.06 -52.92
CA SER A 57 15.61 -16.46 -53.52
C SER A 57 14.60 -17.52 -53.96
N VAL A 58 13.30 -17.28 -53.76
CA VAL A 58 12.23 -17.90 -54.54
C VAL A 58 11.14 -16.85 -54.80
N SER A 59 10.93 -16.58 -56.08
CA SER A 59 9.85 -15.76 -56.66
C SER A 59 8.60 -16.61 -56.90
N THR A 60 7.40 -16.06 -56.68
CA THR A 60 6.20 -16.47 -57.44
C THR A 60 5.24 -15.30 -57.66
N HIS A 61 4.55 -15.40 -58.79
CA HIS A 61 3.87 -14.39 -59.61
C HIS A 61 2.63 -13.67 -59.07
N HIS A 62 2.42 -12.52 -59.73
CA HIS A 62 1.22 -11.70 -59.81
C HIS A 62 -0.07 -12.46 -60.18
N HIS A 63 -1.20 -11.98 -59.64
CA HIS A 63 -2.49 -12.00 -60.32
C HIS A 63 -3.20 -10.65 -60.11
N GLU A 64 -3.56 -10.02 -61.22
CA GLU A 64 -4.32 -8.77 -61.29
C GLU A 64 -5.85 -9.01 -61.18
N ASN A 65 -6.47 -8.08 -60.44
CA ASN A 65 -7.82 -7.51 -60.40
C ASN A 65 -8.94 -7.95 -61.38
N PRO A 66 -10.22 -7.68 -61.01
CA PRO A 66 -10.87 -6.56 -61.70
C PRO A 66 -11.70 -5.58 -60.84
N GLN A 67 -11.68 -4.36 -61.34
CA GLN A 67 -12.32 -3.08 -61.00
C GLN A 67 -13.77 -3.09 -60.49
N SER A 68 -14.06 -2.17 -59.56
CA SER A 68 -15.37 -1.50 -59.45
C SER A 68 -15.21 0.03 -59.40
N ILE A 69 -15.73 0.67 -60.45
CA ILE A 69 -16.10 2.09 -60.60
C ILE A 69 -17.13 2.44 -59.50
N GLY A 70 -17.22 3.59 -58.84
CA GLY A 70 -16.56 4.88 -58.82
C GLY A 70 -17.48 5.86 -58.08
N SER A 71 -16.96 6.71 -57.19
CA SER A 71 -17.63 7.94 -56.75
C SER A 71 -16.59 8.93 -56.21
N LYS A 72 -16.31 9.95 -57.01
CA LYS A 72 -15.48 11.10 -56.63
C LYS A 72 -16.27 11.99 -55.67
N CYS A 73 -15.82 12.12 -54.44
CA CYS A 73 -16.15 13.25 -53.57
C CYS A 73 -14.92 14.17 -53.47
N PRO A 74 -14.98 15.42 -53.94
CA PRO A 74 -13.91 16.38 -53.73
C PRO A 74 -14.17 17.10 -52.41
N PHE A 75 -13.72 16.51 -51.30
CA PHE A 75 -13.54 17.26 -50.06
C PHE A 75 -12.05 17.42 -49.83
N HIS A 76 -11.57 18.65 -50.06
CA HIS A 76 -10.33 19.13 -49.48
C HIS A 76 -10.42 18.96 -47.95
N SER A 77 -9.83 17.88 -47.42
CA SER A 77 -9.56 17.79 -45.99
C SER A 77 -8.31 18.62 -45.71
N ASN A 78 -8.52 19.77 -45.06
CA ASN A 78 -7.47 20.54 -44.42
C ASN A 78 -6.53 19.61 -43.66
N GLY A 79 -5.23 19.73 -43.93
CA GLY A 79 -4.19 18.95 -43.28
C GLY A 79 -4.14 19.24 -41.79
N HIS A 80 -4.87 18.45 -41.00
CA HIS A 80 -4.49 18.25 -39.61
C HIS A 80 -3.19 17.47 -39.64
N SER A 81 -2.08 18.12 -39.28
CA SER A 81 -0.82 17.45 -39.01
C SER A 81 -1.08 16.37 -37.95
N GLN A 82 -1.08 15.11 -38.34
CA GLN A 82 -1.21 13.99 -37.43
C GLN A 82 -0.07 14.09 -36.41
N ILE A 83 -0.38 14.02 -35.12
CA ILE A 83 0.63 14.10 -34.06
C ILE A 83 1.56 12.89 -34.21
N ASP A 84 2.87 13.13 -34.26
CA ASP A 84 3.89 12.09 -34.40
C ASP A 84 4.30 11.51 -33.03
N PHE A 85 3.78 10.33 -32.74
CA PHE A 85 4.10 9.58 -31.52
C PHE A 85 5.33 8.67 -31.66
N SER A 86 6.06 8.72 -32.77
CA SER A 86 7.22 7.85 -32.99
C SER A 86 8.33 8.14 -31.97
N VAL A 87 9.01 7.08 -31.57
CA VAL A 87 10.18 7.08 -30.70
C VAL A 87 11.24 6.24 -31.39
N ARG A 88 12.44 6.79 -31.54
CA ARG A 88 13.60 6.15 -32.20
C ARG A 88 14.37 5.30 -31.20
N PRO A 89 14.27 3.96 -31.24
CA PRO A 89 14.88 3.10 -30.22
C PRO A 89 16.40 3.25 -30.13
N GLU A 90 17.08 3.53 -31.24
CA GLU A 90 18.52 3.76 -31.33
C GLU A 90 18.99 4.96 -30.50
N ASN A 91 18.13 5.96 -30.31
CA ASN A 91 18.46 7.18 -29.58
C ASN A 91 18.15 7.07 -28.07
N LEU A 92 17.47 6.00 -27.63
CA LEU A 92 17.05 5.84 -26.23
C LEU A 92 18.20 5.81 -25.24
N ARG A 93 19.42 5.46 -25.67
CA ARG A 93 20.62 5.38 -24.80
C ARG A 93 21.36 6.71 -24.64
N ASP A 94 21.30 7.58 -25.64
CA ASP A 94 22.14 8.79 -25.67
C ASP A 94 21.34 10.09 -25.64
N ASN A 95 20.02 10.03 -25.86
CA ASN A 95 19.12 11.17 -25.79
C ASN A 95 18.12 11.03 -24.63
N SER A 96 18.17 11.95 -23.66
CA SER A 96 17.30 11.95 -22.48
C SER A 96 15.83 12.29 -22.81
N GLU A 97 15.58 13.12 -23.82
CA GLU A 97 14.23 13.45 -24.29
C GLU A 97 13.57 12.25 -24.97
N GLU A 98 14.32 11.57 -25.85
CA GLU A 98 13.86 10.35 -26.51
C GLU A 98 13.60 9.24 -25.50
N ASN A 99 14.50 9.09 -24.52
CA ASN A 99 14.34 8.13 -23.43
C ASN A 99 13.07 8.40 -22.61
N LEU A 100 12.82 9.67 -22.26
CA LEU A 100 11.60 10.08 -21.56
C LEU A 100 10.36 9.79 -22.43
N LYS A 101 10.34 10.23 -23.69
CA LYS A 101 9.21 10.00 -24.61
C LYS A 101 8.92 8.50 -24.75
N GLY A 102 9.96 7.69 -24.97
CA GLY A 102 9.84 6.23 -25.07
C GLY A 102 9.34 5.55 -23.81
N PHE A 103 9.82 6.00 -22.64
CA PHE A 103 9.36 5.46 -21.37
C PHE A 103 7.91 5.83 -21.07
N ILE A 104 7.48 7.05 -21.39
CA ILE A 104 6.08 7.48 -21.23
C ILE A 104 5.16 6.72 -22.21
N LYS A 105 5.56 6.55 -23.47
CA LYS A 105 4.83 5.73 -24.46
C LYS A 105 4.70 4.27 -24.01
N THR A 106 5.75 3.73 -23.37
CA THR A 106 5.77 2.38 -22.82
C THR A 106 4.86 2.26 -21.59
N ARG A 107 5.07 3.11 -20.58
CA ARG A 107 4.44 3.04 -19.25
C ARG A 107 3.09 3.74 -19.15
N GLY A 108 2.67 4.47 -20.17
CA GLY A 108 1.40 5.18 -20.16
C GLY A 108 0.97 5.55 -21.57
N SER A 109 0.60 6.81 -21.77
CA SER A 109 0.22 7.37 -23.06
C SER A 109 0.89 8.71 -23.30
N LEU A 110 1.24 8.99 -24.56
CA LEU A 110 1.65 10.30 -25.03
C LEU A 110 0.48 11.24 -25.32
N ILE A 111 -0.77 10.79 -25.19
CA ILE A 111 -1.96 11.66 -25.17
C ILE A 111 -2.22 12.05 -23.71
N PRO A 112 -2.09 13.35 -23.34
CA PRO A 112 -2.35 13.78 -21.98
C PRO A 112 -3.77 13.45 -21.53
N GLY A 113 -3.91 12.94 -20.31
CA GLY A 113 -5.19 12.57 -19.70
C GLY A 113 -5.73 11.20 -20.14
N GLN A 114 -5.19 10.57 -21.20
CA GLN A 114 -5.64 9.24 -21.62
C GLN A 114 -5.32 8.22 -20.53
N GLN A 115 -6.35 7.50 -20.10
CA GLN A 115 -6.26 6.47 -19.08
C GLN A 115 -5.62 5.19 -19.64
N PHE A 116 -4.88 4.50 -18.78
CA PHE A 116 -4.33 3.18 -19.05
C PHE A 116 -4.34 2.35 -17.76
N VAL A 117 -4.24 1.03 -17.90
CA VAL A 117 -4.14 0.09 -16.77
C VAL A 117 -2.96 -0.85 -16.99
N PHE A 118 -2.07 -0.93 -15.99
CA PHE A 118 -1.13 -2.04 -15.86
C PHE A 118 -1.70 -3.05 -14.90
N TRP A 119 -1.83 -4.29 -15.34
CA TRP A 119 -2.28 -5.40 -14.52
C TRP A 119 -1.16 -6.42 -14.34
N TRP A 120 -1.12 -7.06 -13.18
CA TRP A 120 -0.16 -8.12 -12.86
C TRP A 120 -0.76 -9.21 -12.01
N VAL A 121 -0.14 -10.38 -12.10
CA VAL A 121 -0.34 -11.52 -11.21
C VAL A 121 0.99 -12.10 -10.77
N GLY A 122 1.00 -12.74 -9.63
CA GLY A 122 2.19 -13.38 -9.10
C GLY A 122 1.92 -14.07 -7.78
N ASP A 123 3.01 -14.34 -7.07
CA ASP A 123 2.99 -15.09 -5.83
C ASP A 123 3.87 -14.38 -4.80
N ILE A 124 3.51 -14.53 -3.53
CA ILE A 124 4.19 -13.91 -2.39
C ILE A 124 4.68 -15.02 -1.47
N TYR A 125 5.98 -14.98 -1.20
CA TYR A 125 6.67 -15.96 -0.37
C TYR A 125 7.21 -15.30 0.89
N ALA A 126 7.06 -15.98 2.01
CA ALA A 126 7.83 -15.71 3.21
C ALA A 126 9.23 -16.30 3.06
N MET A 127 10.25 -15.48 3.29
CA MET A 127 11.64 -15.90 3.35
C MET A 127 12.20 -15.56 4.73
N VAL A 128 12.52 -16.61 5.49
CA VAL A 128 13.14 -16.52 6.81
C VAL A 128 14.47 -17.24 6.72
N ASP A 129 15.52 -16.65 7.28
CA ASP A 129 16.87 -17.21 7.21
C ASP A 129 16.90 -18.63 7.79
N GLU A 130 17.62 -19.51 7.08
CA GLU A 130 17.77 -20.94 7.42
C GLU A 130 16.45 -21.76 7.46
N GLN A 131 15.35 -21.22 6.94
CA GLN A 131 14.06 -21.92 6.83
C GLN A 131 13.62 -22.08 5.38
N GLN A 132 12.84 -23.13 5.12
CA GLN A 132 12.18 -23.29 3.83
C GLN A 132 11.16 -22.15 3.62
N SER A 133 11.24 -21.49 2.46
CA SER A 133 10.28 -20.45 2.10
C SER A 133 8.86 -21.01 2.02
N LYS A 134 7.89 -20.27 2.56
CA LYS A 134 6.47 -20.63 2.51
C LYS A 134 5.75 -19.77 1.46
N HIS A 135 4.97 -20.41 0.58
CA HIS A 135 4.05 -19.70 -0.30
C HIS A 135 2.86 -19.22 0.52
N LEU A 136 2.72 -17.90 0.68
CA LEU A 136 1.67 -17.32 1.53
C LEU A 136 0.43 -16.96 0.73
N PHE A 137 0.61 -16.33 -0.42
CA PHE A 137 -0.48 -15.76 -1.21
C PHE A 137 -0.20 -15.88 -2.70
N SER A 138 -1.21 -16.25 -3.48
CA SER A 138 -1.29 -15.74 -4.84
C SER A 138 -1.67 -14.26 -4.78
N PHE A 139 -1.27 -13.49 -5.78
CA PHE A 139 -1.42 -12.04 -5.78
C PHE A 139 -1.88 -11.54 -7.14
N GLU A 140 -2.84 -10.64 -7.14
CA GLU A 140 -3.36 -9.99 -8.34
C GLU A 140 -3.48 -8.50 -8.07
N GLY A 141 -3.06 -7.66 -9.00
CA GLY A 141 -3.16 -6.22 -8.80
C GLY A 141 -3.16 -5.46 -10.10
N TYR A 142 -3.49 -4.19 -10.00
CA TYR A 142 -3.40 -3.26 -11.11
C TYR A 142 -3.12 -1.84 -10.64
N ASN A 143 -2.47 -1.08 -11.51
CA ASN A 143 -2.30 0.35 -11.40
C ASN A 143 -3.08 0.99 -12.55
N ILE A 144 -4.00 1.89 -12.20
CA ILE A 144 -4.81 2.64 -13.14
C ILE A 144 -4.33 4.09 -13.14
N GLY A 145 -3.99 4.60 -14.32
CA GLY A 145 -3.25 5.83 -14.41
C GLY A 145 -3.54 6.68 -15.63
N ARG A 146 -3.11 7.94 -15.56
CA ARG A 146 -3.02 8.85 -16.70
C ARG A 146 -1.76 9.71 -16.62
N MET A 147 -1.24 10.07 -17.79
CA MET A 147 -0.10 10.97 -17.93
C MET A 147 -0.60 12.38 -18.19
N ILE A 148 -0.13 13.35 -17.41
CA ILE A 148 -0.44 14.78 -17.56
C ILE A 148 0.84 15.52 -17.91
N ARG A 149 0.76 16.47 -18.86
CA ARG A 149 1.90 17.32 -19.20
C ARG A 149 2.17 18.31 -18.08
N VAL A 150 3.45 18.52 -17.80
CA VAL A 150 3.96 19.59 -16.94
C VAL A 150 5.15 20.25 -17.64
N ASP A 151 5.59 21.39 -17.13
CA ASP A 151 6.78 22.06 -17.64
C ASP A 151 7.97 21.08 -17.68
N ASN A 152 8.56 20.92 -18.85
CA ASN A 152 9.70 20.03 -19.12
C ASN A 152 9.49 18.57 -18.72
N GLY A 153 8.27 18.04 -18.77
CA GLY A 153 8.06 16.62 -18.51
C GLY A 153 6.62 16.15 -18.43
N TRP A 154 6.43 15.14 -17.60
CA TRP A 154 5.17 14.46 -17.37
C TRP A 154 4.95 14.20 -15.89
N ARG A 155 3.68 14.14 -15.52
CA ARG A 155 3.22 13.70 -14.21
C ARG A 155 2.30 12.51 -14.42
N LEU A 156 2.52 11.47 -13.63
CA LEU A 156 1.70 10.27 -13.62
C LEU A 156 0.77 10.36 -12.41
N LEU A 157 -0.53 10.34 -12.67
CA LEU A 157 -1.58 10.30 -11.65
C LEU A 157 -2.16 8.91 -11.60
N THR A 158 -2.13 8.24 -10.45
CA THR A 158 -2.58 6.83 -10.37
C THR A 158 -3.23 6.46 -9.05
N ARG A 159 -4.06 5.42 -9.15
CA ARG A 159 -4.51 4.59 -8.03
C ARG A 159 -3.97 3.18 -8.22
N GLU A 160 -3.88 2.48 -7.12
CA GLU A 160 -3.32 1.13 -7.12
C GLU A 160 -4.08 0.18 -6.21
N VAL A 161 -4.30 -1.02 -6.76
CA VAL A 161 -4.94 -2.14 -6.09
C VAL A 161 -4.02 -3.34 -6.11
N GLY A 162 -3.96 -4.04 -4.98
CA GLY A 162 -3.26 -5.31 -4.83
C GLY A 162 -4.04 -6.22 -3.89
N LEU A 163 -4.47 -7.36 -4.41
CA LEU A 163 -5.35 -8.30 -3.74
C LEU A 163 -4.59 -9.57 -3.39
N TYR A 164 -4.55 -9.88 -2.10
CA TYR A 164 -4.04 -11.14 -1.58
C TYR A 164 -5.09 -12.23 -1.81
N LYS A 165 -4.66 -13.33 -2.42
CA LYS A 165 -5.53 -14.46 -2.78
C LYS A 165 -5.00 -15.72 -2.10
N ASP A 166 -5.91 -16.62 -1.74
CA ASP A 166 -5.56 -17.93 -1.22
C ASP A 166 -4.70 -18.67 -2.27
N PRO A 167 -3.50 -19.17 -1.91
CA PRO A 167 -2.54 -19.70 -2.87
C PRO A 167 -2.95 -21.05 -3.49
N ILE A 168 -3.98 -21.71 -2.95
CA ILE A 168 -4.45 -23.02 -3.42
C ILE A 168 -5.70 -22.85 -4.29
N THR A 169 -6.68 -22.11 -3.80
CA THR A 169 -7.98 -21.92 -4.45
C THR A 169 -8.01 -20.75 -5.42
N GLY A 170 -7.06 -19.81 -5.29
CA GLY A 170 -7.02 -18.59 -6.09
C GLY A 170 -8.20 -17.64 -5.83
N LYS A 171 -8.89 -17.75 -4.69
CA LYS A 171 -9.94 -16.80 -4.29
C LYS A 171 -9.36 -15.60 -3.57
N ILE A 172 -9.93 -14.42 -3.79
CA ILE A 172 -9.58 -13.23 -3.00
C ILE A 172 -9.82 -13.52 -1.52
N LEU A 173 -8.81 -13.26 -0.69
CA LEU A 173 -8.94 -13.37 0.76
C LEU A 173 -9.86 -12.26 1.27
N ASP A 174 -10.89 -12.63 2.01
CA ASP A 174 -11.90 -11.69 2.50
C ASP A 174 -12.20 -11.97 3.97
N GLY A 175 -11.72 -11.09 4.84
CA GLY A 175 -11.78 -11.26 6.29
C GLY A 175 -10.48 -11.76 6.90
N LYS A 176 -10.51 -12.91 7.58
CA LYS A 176 -9.39 -13.42 8.39
C LYS A 176 -8.50 -14.39 7.62
N TRP A 177 -7.20 -14.32 7.89
CA TRP A 177 -6.17 -15.24 7.41
C TRP A 177 -5.45 -15.86 8.60
N THR A 178 -5.25 -17.19 8.55
CA THR A 178 -4.48 -17.91 9.57
C THR A 178 -3.01 -17.81 9.26
N ASN A 179 -2.25 -17.18 10.15
CA ASN A 179 -0.83 -16.97 9.96
C ASN A 179 -0.04 -18.27 10.23
N PRO A 180 0.66 -18.85 9.24
CA PRO A 180 1.34 -20.15 9.38
C PRO A 180 2.62 -20.09 10.22
N TYR A 181 2.96 -18.94 10.82
CA TYR A 181 4.09 -18.77 11.73
C TYR A 181 3.67 -18.50 13.18
N THR A 182 2.43 -18.07 13.41
CA THR A 182 1.93 -17.70 14.74
C THR A 182 0.63 -18.43 15.11
N ASP A 183 -0.03 -19.08 14.14
CA ASP A 183 -1.37 -19.67 14.26
C ASP A 183 -2.49 -18.66 14.61
N GLU A 184 -2.17 -17.37 14.61
CA GLU A 184 -3.10 -16.27 14.86
C GLU A 184 -4.03 -16.02 13.66
N GLN A 185 -5.22 -15.47 13.95
CA GLN A 185 -6.16 -15.02 12.93
C GLN A 185 -5.97 -13.52 12.68
N ASN A 186 -5.32 -13.16 11.58
CA ASN A 186 -5.09 -11.77 11.19
C ASN A 186 -6.15 -11.28 10.19
N GLU A 187 -6.63 -10.05 10.36
CA GLU A 187 -7.52 -9.41 9.38
C GLU A 187 -6.70 -8.98 8.15
N VAL A 188 -7.08 -9.46 6.97
CA VAL A 188 -6.38 -9.17 5.72
C VAL A 188 -6.64 -7.73 5.30
N VAL A 189 -5.58 -6.98 5.04
CA VAL A 189 -5.66 -5.64 4.46
C VAL A 189 -5.02 -5.64 3.08
N HIS A 190 -5.87 -5.58 2.05
CA HIS A 190 -5.45 -5.40 0.66
C HIS A 190 -4.81 -4.02 0.43
N VAL A 191 -4.08 -3.90 -0.68
CA VAL A 191 -3.45 -2.64 -1.09
C VAL A 191 -4.52 -1.75 -1.72
N TRP A 192 -4.71 -0.57 -1.14
CA TRP A 192 -5.66 0.46 -1.58
C TRP A 192 -4.98 1.82 -1.60
N ASN A 193 -3.96 1.99 -2.44
CA ASN A 193 -3.17 3.21 -2.44
C ASN A 193 -3.82 4.25 -3.36
N ASP A 194 -4.21 5.39 -2.77
CA ASP A 194 -4.70 6.57 -3.49
C ASP A 194 -4.27 7.84 -2.73
N PRO A 195 -3.45 8.74 -3.32
CA PRO A 195 -2.85 8.66 -4.66
C PRO A 195 -1.47 7.99 -4.70
N VAL A 196 -1.07 7.48 -5.87
CA VAL A 196 0.30 6.95 -6.15
C VAL A 196 0.91 7.74 -7.30
N ASN A 197 1.24 9.02 -7.06
CA ASN A 197 1.65 9.95 -8.11
C ASN A 197 3.17 9.95 -8.35
N GLN A 198 3.60 10.11 -9.60
CA GLN A 198 5.02 10.28 -9.95
C GLN A 198 5.24 11.49 -10.86
N GLN A 199 6.50 11.93 -10.94
CA GLN A 199 6.89 13.01 -11.84
C GLN A 199 8.16 12.64 -12.60
N PHE A 200 8.08 12.76 -13.92
CA PHE A 200 9.14 12.44 -14.86
C PHE A 200 9.52 13.72 -15.60
N LEU A 201 10.52 14.44 -15.08
CA LEU A 201 11.05 15.63 -15.72
C LEU A 201 12.26 15.28 -16.57
N GLN A 202 12.36 15.86 -17.76
CA GLN A 202 13.52 15.72 -18.65
C GLN A 202 14.81 16.16 -17.94
N LYS A 203 14.72 17.17 -17.07
CA LYS A 203 15.78 17.57 -16.14
C LYS A 203 15.21 17.73 -14.74
N SER A 204 15.85 17.12 -13.74
CA SER A 204 15.50 17.28 -12.35
C SER A 204 15.77 18.72 -11.87
N PRO A 205 15.21 19.13 -10.70
CA PRO A 205 15.57 20.40 -10.07
C PRO A 205 17.08 20.53 -9.76
N SER A 206 17.78 19.41 -9.61
CA SER A 206 19.25 19.36 -9.44
C SER A 206 20.03 19.37 -10.76
N GLY A 207 19.36 19.50 -11.90
CA GLY A 207 19.97 19.54 -13.23
C GLY A 207 20.32 18.18 -13.83
N ARG A 208 19.97 17.07 -13.17
CA ARG A 208 20.19 15.71 -13.67
C ARG A 208 19.21 15.39 -14.79
N GLU A 209 19.71 14.91 -15.92
CA GLU A 209 18.85 14.49 -17.02
C GLU A 209 18.10 13.18 -16.72
N PHE A 210 16.88 13.08 -17.26
CA PHE A 210 16.07 11.88 -17.16
C PHE A 210 16.76 10.70 -17.84
N LYS A 211 16.79 9.56 -17.15
CA LYS A 211 17.30 8.33 -17.72
C LYS A 211 16.70 7.11 -17.05
N VAL A 212 16.02 6.29 -17.84
CA VAL A 212 15.71 4.90 -17.49
C VAL A 212 16.73 4.00 -18.18
N PRO A 213 17.48 3.16 -17.44
CA PRO A 213 18.39 2.17 -18.01
C PRO A 213 17.66 1.28 -19.04
N THR A 214 18.19 1.23 -20.26
CA THR A 214 17.52 0.59 -21.41
C THR A 214 18.46 -0.37 -22.15
N THR A 215 18.01 -1.60 -22.34
CA THR A 215 18.68 -2.61 -23.16
C THR A 215 17.92 -2.78 -24.47
N LEU A 216 18.63 -2.58 -25.59
CA LEU A 216 18.11 -2.84 -26.92
C LEU A 216 18.49 -4.26 -27.31
N CYS A 217 17.50 -5.11 -27.54
CA CYS A 217 17.65 -6.42 -28.18
C CYS A 217 17.20 -6.31 -29.65
N ASP A 218 17.15 -7.39 -30.42
CA ASP A 218 16.83 -7.34 -31.86
C ASP A 218 15.50 -6.63 -32.13
N GLN A 219 14.38 -7.19 -31.66
CA GLN A 219 13.04 -6.62 -31.84
C GLN A 219 12.51 -5.91 -30.59
N ASP A 220 13.18 -6.07 -29.45
CA ASP A 220 12.68 -5.66 -28.13
C ASP A 220 13.49 -4.52 -27.52
N VAL A 221 12.81 -3.74 -26.68
CA VAL A 221 13.36 -2.74 -25.79
C VAL A 221 12.99 -3.11 -24.35
N LEU A 222 14.02 -3.25 -23.51
CA LEU A 222 13.89 -3.66 -22.12
C LEU A 222 14.25 -2.47 -21.23
N TRP A 223 13.30 -2.03 -20.42
CA TRP A 223 13.46 -0.91 -19.49
C TRP A 223 13.60 -1.43 -18.07
N ASN A 224 14.65 -0.99 -17.37
CA ASN A 224 14.96 -1.46 -16.02
C ASN A 224 14.74 -0.31 -15.05
N ALA A 225 14.03 -0.60 -13.96
CA ALA A 225 13.62 0.41 -13.00
C ALA A 225 13.76 -0.19 -11.60
N GLU A 226 14.87 0.15 -10.94
CA GLU A 226 15.23 -0.37 -9.62
C GLU A 226 15.00 0.73 -8.58
N VAL A 227 14.24 0.40 -7.56
CA VAL A 227 13.84 1.33 -6.50
C VAL A 227 14.21 0.71 -5.16
N PHE A 228 15.21 1.31 -4.51
CA PHE A 228 15.61 0.93 -3.16
C PHE A 228 15.05 1.96 -2.20
N LEU A 229 13.94 1.60 -1.55
CA LEU A 229 13.23 2.45 -0.60
C LEU A 229 13.91 2.37 0.76
N ASN A 230 14.12 3.55 1.37
CA ASN A 230 14.69 3.67 2.70
C ASN A 230 14.23 4.99 3.35
N TYR A 231 13.18 4.92 4.18
CA TYR A 231 12.58 6.11 4.80
C TYR A 231 11.99 5.79 6.19
N PRO A 232 11.78 6.79 7.06
CA PRO A 232 11.17 6.57 8.37
C PRO A 232 9.80 5.88 8.25
N SER A 233 9.60 4.78 8.96
CA SER A 233 8.35 4.04 8.94
C SER A 233 7.18 4.92 9.44
N PRO A 234 6.04 4.96 8.73
CA PRO A 234 4.83 5.60 9.23
C PRO A 234 4.29 4.97 10.54
N LEU A 235 4.72 3.73 10.81
CA LEU A 235 4.37 2.92 11.97
C LEU A 235 5.64 2.71 12.82
N PRO A 236 6.00 3.65 13.71
CA PRO A 236 7.15 3.49 14.58
C PRO A 236 6.92 2.32 15.54
N ARG A 237 7.99 1.58 15.84
CA ARG A 237 7.95 0.40 16.71
C ARG A 237 7.62 0.72 18.15
N SER A 238 7.96 1.91 18.62
CA SER A 238 7.57 2.38 19.96
C SER A 238 6.06 2.42 20.14
N GLU A 239 5.30 2.65 19.07
CA GLU A 239 3.83 2.68 19.09
C GLU A 239 3.23 1.36 18.59
N PHE A 240 3.89 0.70 17.63
CA PHE A 240 3.34 -0.45 16.89
C PHE A 240 4.34 -1.62 16.75
N PRO A 241 4.83 -2.22 17.86
CA PRO A 241 5.90 -3.22 17.84
C PRO A 241 5.55 -4.49 17.06
N GLU A 242 4.29 -4.93 17.12
CA GLU A 242 3.83 -6.11 16.38
C GLU A 242 3.58 -5.84 14.89
N LYS A 243 3.40 -4.58 14.49
CA LYS A 243 2.98 -4.20 13.12
C LYS A 243 4.13 -3.62 12.29
N SER A 244 5.32 -3.50 12.86
CA SER A 244 6.46 -2.88 12.18
C SER A 244 7.77 -3.54 12.59
N SER A 245 8.58 -3.97 11.62
CA SER A 245 9.87 -4.61 11.90
C SER A 245 10.99 -3.62 12.24
N SER A 246 10.82 -2.34 11.94
CA SER A 246 11.82 -1.30 12.20
C SER A 246 11.19 0.10 12.15
N ASP A 247 11.78 1.07 12.84
CA ASP A 247 11.46 2.49 12.66
C ASP A 247 11.88 3.02 11.28
N LEU A 248 12.60 2.22 10.51
CA LEU A 248 12.98 2.48 9.13
C LEU A 248 12.28 1.48 8.22
N TYR A 249 11.44 1.98 7.32
CA TYR A 249 10.91 1.16 6.24
C TYR A 249 11.99 0.97 5.18
N GLN A 250 12.27 -0.29 4.84
CA GLN A 250 13.24 -0.67 3.82
C GLN A 250 12.66 -1.73 2.89
N SER A 251 12.74 -1.49 1.58
CA SER A 251 12.25 -2.42 0.56
C SER A 251 13.02 -2.22 -0.75
N ALA A 252 13.06 -3.26 -1.58
CA ALA A 252 13.51 -3.17 -2.97
C ALA A 252 12.35 -3.49 -3.91
N GLU A 253 12.17 -2.69 -4.95
CA GLU A 253 11.30 -2.99 -6.08
C GLU A 253 12.12 -3.01 -7.36
N LEU A 254 12.01 -4.08 -8.12
CA LEU A 254 12.81 -4.37 -9.29
C LEU A 254 11.87 -4.59 -10.47
N PHE A 255 11.76 -3.58 -11.33
CA PHE A 255 10.87 -3.60 -12.49
C PHE A 255 11.62 -3.86 -13.79
N GLN A 256 10.97 -4.64 -14.65
CA GLN A 256 11.28 -4.81 -16.06
C GLN A 256 10.04 -4.46 -16.87
N PHE A 257 10.20 -3.63 -17.90
CA PHE A 257 9.18 -3.37 -18.91
C PHE A 257 9.70 -3.82 -20.27
N TYR A 258 8.87 -4.51 -21.04
CA TYR A 258 9.23 -5.06 -22.34
C TYR A 258 8.30 -4.48 -23.40
N THR A 259 8.86 -3.78 -24.39
CA THR A 259 8.13 -3.23 -25.53
C THR A 259 8.82 -3.57 -26.84
N LYS A 260 8.06 -3.65 -27.94
CA LYS A 260 8.65 -3.87 -29.27
C LYS A 260 9.19 -2.55 -29.82
N LYS A 261 10.29 -2.63 -30.56
CA LYS A 261 10.84 -1.50 -31.32
C LYS A 261 9.84 -0.96 -32.34
N SER A 262 9.09 -1.85 -33.01
CA SER A 262 8.05 -1.47 -33.97
C SER A 262 6.98 -0.58 -33.34
N ASP A 263 6.54 -0.91 -32.13
CA ASP A 263 5.46 -0.20 -31.45
C ASP A 263 5.94 1.19 -31.00
N LEU A 264 7.21 1.31 -30.61
CA LEU A 264 7.84 2.59 -30.34
C LEU A 264 7.97 3.45 -31.61
N LEU A 265 8.36 2.86 -32.74
CA LEU A 265 8.51 3.55 -34.03
C LEU A 265 7.18 3.98 -34.65
N ASP A 266 6.07 3.30 -34.32
CA ASP A 266 4.76 3.63 -34.88
C ASP A 266 4.30 5.04 -34.46
N ALA A 267 4.28 5.95 -35.45
CA ALA A 267 3.89 7.35 -35.28
C ALA A 267 2.42 7.55 -34.92
N SER A 268 1.56 6.56 -35.22
CA SER A 268 0.12 6.61 -34.93
C SER A 268 -0.23 6.10 -33.53
N MET A 269 0.72 5.44 -32.86
CA MET A 269 0.50 4.77 -31.58
C MET A 269 0.98 5.65 -30.41
N PRO A 270 0.08 6.25 -29.61
CA PRO A 270 0.46 7.07 -28.46
C PRO A 270 0.90 6.24 -27.23
N SER A 271 0.52 4.97 -27.18
CA SER A 271 0.68 4.08 -26.04
C SER A 271 1.08 2.70 -26.56
N ALA A 272 2.32 2.29 -26.33
CA ALA A 272 2.84 1.01 -26.83
C ALA A 272 2.42 -0.16 -25.92
N PRO A 273 1.99 -1.31 -26.46
CA PRO A 273 1.82 -2.54 -25.68
C PRO A 273 3.07 -2.84 -24.86
N CYS A 274 2.88 -3.32 -23.64
CA CYS A 274 3.98 -3.51 -22.70
C CYS A 274 3.72 -4.73 -21.81
N LEU A 275 4.69 -5.64 -21.74
CA LEU A 275 4.73 -6.68 -20.71
C LEU A 275 5.57 -6.19 -19.53
N ILE A 276 5.28 -6.68 -18.33
CA ILE A 276 6.04 -6.36 -17.13
C ILE A 276 6.48 -7.59 -16.38
N SER A 277 7.65 -7.50 -15.74
CA SER A 277 8.07 -8.36 -14.64
C SER A 277 8.42 -7.47 -13.47
N TRP A 278 8.00 -7.86 -12.27
CA TRP A 278 8.21 -7.07 -11.07
C TRP A 278 8.51 -7.99 -9.89
N VAL A 279 9.59 -7.68 -9.18
CA VAL A 279 9.97 -8.32 -7.93
C VAL A 279 9.96 -7.27 -6.83
N ARG A 280 9.38 -7.60 -5.67
CA ARG A 280 9.53 -6.81 -4.44
C ARG A 280 10.14 -7.67 -3.36
N VAL A 281 11.09 -7.10 -2.62
CA VAL A 281 11.59 -7.67 -1.37
C VAL A 281 11.33 -6.65 -0.28
N GLY A 282 10.44 -6.98 0.66
CA GLY A 282 9.99 -6.07 1.71
C GLY A 282 9.93 -6.72 3.09
N GLN A 283 9.66 -5.89 4.10
CA GLN A 283 9.36 -6.33 5.47
C GLN A 283 8.02 -7.09 5.51
N TRP A 284 7.72 -7.72 6.65
CA TRP A 284 6.37 -8.24 6.91
C TRP A 284 5.31 -7.14 6.76
N LEU A 285 4.15 -7.51 6.23
CA LEU A 285 3.03 -6.57 6.15
C LEU A 285 2.52 -6.27 7.56
N PRO A 286 2.12 -5.02 7.86
CA PRO A 286 1.70 -4.63 9.20
C PRO A 286 0.55 -5.48 9.76
N TRP A 287 -0.42 -5.81 8.90
CA TRP A 287 -1.59 -6.60 9.28
C TRP A 287 -1.27 -8.06 9.60
N MET A 288 -0.10 -8.58 9.23
CA MET A 288 0.33 -9.94 9.60
C MET A 288 0.77 -10.05 11.07
N GLU A 289 0.95 -8.91 11.76
CA GLU A 289 1.39 -8.85 13.17
C GLU A 289 2.69 -9.61 13.45
N MET A 290 3.68 -9.48 12.54
CA MET A 290 4.97 -10.18 12.61
C MET A 290 6.17 -9.23 12.85
N GLY A 291 5.93 -8.02 13.35
CA GLY A 291 6.97 -6.99 13.54
C GLY A 291 8.15 -7.45 14.40
N ASN A 292 7.92 -8.31 15.39
CA ASN A 292 8.96 -8.87 16.25
C ASN A 292 9.70 -10.09 15.68
N ARG A 293 9.35 -10.53 14.47
CA ARG A 293 9.91 -11.73 13.86
C ARG A 293 10.79 -11.38 12.66
N GLU A 294 11.95 -12.03 12.58
CA GLU A 294 12.82 -11.93 11.42
C GLU A 294 12.19 -12.56 10.18
N GLY A 295 12.50 -11.98 9.02
CA GLY A 295 12.05 -12.46 7.72
C GLY A 295 11.65 -11.34 6.79
N LYS A 296 11.41 -11.73 5.54
CA LYS A 296 11.04 -10.83 4.45
C LYS A 296 9.97 -11.46 3.59
N LEU A 297 9.22 -10.60 2.93
CA LEU A 297 8.32 -11.00 1.86
C LEU A 297 9.01 -10.83 0.52
N VAL A 298 8.91 -11.85 -0.33
CA VAL A 298 9.38 -11.83 -1.71
C VAL A 298 8.16 -11.96 -2.62
N TYR A 299 7.90 -10.92 -3.38
CA TYR A 299 6.87 -10.86 -4.41
C TYR A 299 7.54 -11.17 -5.74
N HIS A 300 6.96 -12.06 -6.54
CA HIS A 300 7.41 -12.30 -7.90
C HIS A 300 6.21 -12.28 -8.84
N CYS A 301 6.07 -11.16 -9.56
CA CYS A 301 4.91 -10.85 -10.36
C CYS A 301 5.28 -10.62 -11.83
N ARG A 302 4.30 -10.83 -12.70
CA ARG A 302 4.37 -10.64 -14.14
C ARG A 302 3.04 -10.10 -14.63
N GLY A 303 3.04 -9.35 -15.72
CA GLY A 303 1.85 -8.64 -16.14
C GLY A 303 1.96 -7.99 -17.50
N LYS A 304 1.00 -7.10 -17.77
CA LYS A 304 0.95 -6.33 -19.01
C LYS A 304 0.13 -5.05 -18.85
N LYS A 305 0.31 -4.11 -19.79
CA LYS A 305 -0.65 -3.04 -20.03
C LYS A 305 -1.88 -3.63 -20.73
N LEU A 306 -3.06 -3.36 -20.20
CA LEU A 306 -4.33 -3.85 -20.74
C LEU A 306 -4.77 -3.00 -21.94
N GLU A 307 -5.37 -3.65 -22.94
CA GLU A 307 -5.74 -3.02 -24.21
C GLU A 307 -7.00 -2.16 -24.05
N LYS A 308 -8.00 -2.70 -23.35
CA LYS A 308 -9.26 -1.99 -23.04
C LYS A 308 -9.25 -1.35 -21.65
N GLY A 309 -8.07 -1.18 -21.06
CA GLY A 309 -7.92 -0.61 -19.72
C GLY A 309 -8.67 -1.41 -18.66
N PHE A 310 -9.51 -0.75 -17.87
CA PHE A 310 -10.23 -1.37 -16.76
C PHE A 310 -11.28 -2.40 -17.22
N GLU A 311 -11.77 -2.30 -18.45
CA GLU A 311 -12.74 -3.27 -19.00
C GLU A 311 -12.17 -4.69 -19.05
N ASP A 312 -10.86 -4.84 -19.24
CA ASP A 312 -10.17 -6.13 -19.29
C ASP A 312 -9.92 -6.74 -17.89
N ILE A 313 -10.15 -6.00 -16.79
CA ILE A 313 -10.03 -6.54 -15.43
C ILE A 313 -11.12 -7.60 -15.19
N SER A 314 -10.80 -8.65 -14.45
CA SER A 314 -11.71 -9.78 -14.21
C SER A 314 -12.98 -9.35 -13.47
N ASP A 315 -14.10 -10.04 -13.75
CA ASP A 315 -15.38 -9.78 -13.08
C ASP A 315 -15.29 -10.08 -11.58
N GLU A 316 -14.47 -11.05 -11.16
CA GLU A 316 -14.19 -11.32 -9.74
C GLU A 316 -13.65 -10.07 -9.04
N VAL A 317 -12.65 -9.41 -9.62
CA VAL A 317 -12.06 -8.19 -9.06
C VAL A 317 -13.07 -7.05 -9.08
N LYS A 318 -13.79 -6.83 -10.18
CA LYS A 318 -14.81 -5.76 -10.28
C LYS A 318 -15.92 -5.94 -9.24
N LEU A 319 -16.42 -7.16 -9.06
CA LEU A 319 -17.42 -7.48 -8.03
C LEU A 319 -16.87 -7.26 -6.62
N TYR A 320 -15.60 -7.59 -6.38
CA TYR A 320 -14.97 -7.36 -5.08
C TYR A 320 -14.83 -5.87 -4.77
N LEU A 321 -14.47 -5.03 -5.75
CA LEU A 321 -14.44 -3.57 -5.56
C LEU A 321 -15.82 -3.04 -5.19
N HIS A 322 -16.87 -3.47 -5.90
CA HIS A 322 -18.23 -3.06 -5.59
C HIS A 322 -18.67 -3.51 -4.19
N LYS A 323 -18.39 -4.77 -3.84
CA LYS A 323 -18.68 -5.33 -2.51
C LYS A 323 -18.02 -4.52 -1.39
N THR A 324 -16.83 -3.98 -1.63
CA THR A 324 -16.02 -3.28 -0.62
C THR A 324 -16.12 -1.75 -0.69
N GLY A 325 -17.00 -1.20 -1.54
CA GLY A 325 -17.15 0.25 -1.72
C GLY A 325 -15.90 0.93 -2.29
N LYS A 326 -15.10 0.20 -3.10
CA LYS A 326 -13.84 0.64 -3.69
C LYS A 326 -13.96 0.91 -5.20
N GLU A 327 -15.15 1.29 -5.67
CA GLU A 327 -15.42 1.58 -7.08
C GLU A 327 -14.57 2.74 -7.62
N ILE A 328 -14.09 3.64 -6.76
CA ILE A 328 -13.18 4.73 -7.14
C ILE A 328 -11.87 4.22 -7.78
N PHE A 329 -11.48 2.97 -7.52
CA PHE A 329 -10.31 2.34 -8.14
C PHE A 329 -10.57 1.84 -9.57
N ALA A 330 -11.79 1.97 -10.10
CA ALA A 330 -12.09 1.73 -11.51
C ALA A 330 -11.64 2.87 -12.44
N GLU A 331 -11.19 4.00 -11.87
CA GLU A 331 -10.78 5.19 -12.61
C GLU A 331 -9.46 5.76 -12.08
N ALA A 332 -8.67 6.38 -12.96
CA ALA A 332 -7.48 7.12 -12.54
C ALA A 332 -7.85 8.47 -11.91
N PRO A 333 -7.01 9.07 -11.04
CA PRO A 333 -7.24 10.41 -10.49
C PRO A 333 -7.15 11.51 -11.56
N GLU A 334 -8.08 12.46 -11.55
CA GLU A 334 -8.06 13.64 -12.44
C GLU A 334 -7.13 14.72 -11.92
N ASP A 335 -7.18 14.92 -10.60
CA ASP A 335 -6.39 15.92 -9.92
C ASP A 335 -5.13 15.35 -9.29
N PHE A 336 -4.12 16.20 -9.22
CA PHE A 336 -2.91 15.89 -8.48
C PHE A 336 -3.12 16.10 -6.99
N ALA A 337 -2.93 15.04 -6.22
CA ALA A 337 -2.94 15.05 -4.76
C ALA A 337 -1.60 14.59 -4.18
N ARG A 338 -1.31 15.06 -2.97
CA ARG A 338 -0.17 14.68 -2.11
C ARG A 338 -0.58 14.77 -0.63
N PRO A 339 0.08 14.04 0.29
CA PRO A 339 1.16 13.08 0.02
C PRO A 339 0.65 11.85 -0.72
N ASN A 340 1.60 11.10 -1.26
CA ASN A 340 1.34 9.80 -1.84
C ASN A 340 0.99 8.78 -0.74
N GLU A 341 0.11 7.83 -1.05
CA GLU A 341 -0.34 6.78 -0.15
C GLU A 341 0.50 5.51 -0.31
N THR A 342 0.87 4.90 0.81
CA THR A 342 1.56 3.61 0.90
C THR A 342 0.66 2.60 1.61
N SER A 343 0.98 1.30 1.52
CA SER A 343 0.27 0.30 2.32
C SER A 343 0.46 0.54 3.83
N TRP A 344 1.60 1.09 4.26
CA TRP A 344 1.83 1.45 5.66
C TRP A 344 1.01 2.66 6.12
N THR A 345 0.96 3.73 5.34
CA THR A 345 0.16 4.93 5.67
C THR A 345 -1.34 4.62 5.61
N TYR A 346 -1.77 3.79 4.65
CA TYR A 346 -3.17 3.35 4.57
C TYR A 346 -3.53 2.52 5.79
N PHE A 347 -2.65 1.59 6.17
CA PHE A 347 -2.85 0.80 7.38
C PHE A 347 -2.87 1.67 8.63
N LYS A 348 -2.00 2.68 8.75
CA LYS A 348 -2.04 3.65 9.84
C LYS A 348 -3.39 4.35 9.94
N LYS A 349 -3.94 4.84 8.83
CA LYS A 349 -5.28 5.45 8.78
C LYS A 349 -6.37 4.48 9.22
N LEU A 350 -6.28 3.21 8.82
CA LEU A 350 -7.21 2.17 9.26
C LEU A 350 -7.13 1.94 10.78
N LEU A 351 -5.93 1.90 11.36
CA LEU A 351 -5.75 1.81 12.81
C LEU A 351 -6.36 3.03 13.51
N GLN A 352 -6.19 4.23 12.94
CA GLN A 352 -6.75 5.46 13.48
C GLN A 352 -8.29 5.45 13.49
N GLN A 353 -8.89 5.07 12.36
CA GLN A 353 -10.34 4.99 12.22
C GLN A 353 -10.97 3.95 13.14
N LYS A 354 -10.24 2.87 13.44
CA LYS A 354 -10.67 1.81 14.36
C LYS A 354 -10.41 2.16 15.83
N GLY A 355 -9.84 3.32 16.15
CA GLY A 355 -9.49 3.66 17.52
C GLY A 355 -8.53 2.64 18.15
N MET A 356 -7.60 2.07 17.37
CA MET A 356 -6.76 1.00 17.89
C MET A 356 -5.77 1.51 18.95
N PRO A 357 -5.63 0.81 20.07
CA PRO A 357 -4.65 1.16 21.10
C PRO A 357 -3.21 1.05 20.58
N ARG A 358 -2.39 2.03 20.94
CA ARG A 358 -0.93 2.06 20.74
C ARG A 358 -0.23 1.42 21.94
N ALA A 359 1.01 1.01 21.76
CA ALA A 359 1.83 0.40 22.82
C ALA A 359 2.16 1.38 23.97
N ASP A 360 2.01 2.69 23.77
CA ASP A 360 2.15 3.72 24.80
C ASP A 360 0.85 3.99 25.58
N GLY A 361 -0.21 3.22 25.33
CA GLY A 361 -1.50 3.36 26.00
C GLY A 361 -2.43 4.42 25.40
N THR A 362 -1.98 5.18 24.39
CA THR A 362 -2.81 6.13 23.66
C THR A 362 -3.57 5.46 22.51
N VAL A 363 -4.54 6.15 21.91
CA VAL A 363 -5.26 5.65 20.73
C VAL A 363 -4.72 6.32 19.49
N ALA A 364 -4.65 5.57 18.39
CA ALA A 364 -4.50 6.19 17.08
C ALA A 364 -5.77 7.03 16.79
N ILE A 365 -5.71 8.35 16.91
CA ILE A 365 -6.81 9.28 16.55
C ILE A 365 -6.42 10.03 15.26
N GLU A 366 -7.41 10.46 14.47
CA GLU A 366 -7.23 11.18 13.20
C GLU A 366 -6.49 12.53 13.32
N SER A 367 -6.35 13.12 14.52
CA SER A 367 -5.85 14.49 14.70
C SER A 367 -4.33 14.69 14.66
N GLU A 368 -3.53 13.64 14.43
CA GLU A 368 -2.06 13.74 14.45
C GLU A 368 -1.39 13.59 13.07
N SER A 369 -1.92 14.27 12.05
CA SER A 369 -1.12 14.62 10.87
C SER A 369 -1.56 15.94 10.24
N ASP A 370 -0.64 16.90 10.24
CA ASP A 370 -0.57 18.12 9.43
C ASP A 370 -1.77 19.08 9.49
N GLY A 371 -1.59 20.15 10.26
CA GLY A 371 -2.55 21.23 10.41
C GLY A 371 -3.10 21.75 9.08
N LYS A 372 -4.40 21.51 8.88
CA LYS A 372 -5.35 22.42 8.23
C LYS A 372 -6.76 21.95 8.59
N SER A 373 -7.49 22.81 9.29
CA SER A 373 -8.90 22.60 9.59
C SER A 373 -9.71 22.51 8.30
N LEU A 374 -10.60 21.52 8.23
CA LEU A 374 -11.75 21.53 7.34
C LEU A 374 -13.00 21.56 8.22
N SER A 375 -13.93 22.44 7.87
CA SER A 375 -15.03 22.92 8.71
C SER A 375 -16.14 21.88 8.92
N TYR A 376 -16.74 21.97 10.11
CA TYR A 376 -17.80 21.17 10.72
C TYR A 376 -19.19 21.27 10.05
N SER A 377 -19.25 21.40 8.72
CA SER A 377 -20.53 21.49 8.01
C SER A 377 -20.45 20.63 6.78
N ASP A 378 -20.74 19.32 6.94
CA ASP A 378 -21.37 18.47 5.92
C ASP A 378 -21.47 17.02 6.43
N ARG A 379 -22.24 16.80 7.50
CA ARG A 379 -22.78 15.47 7.84
C ARG A 379 -24.21 15.59 8.36
N LYS A 380 -25.15 15.72 7.43
CA LYS A 380 -26.57 15.38 7.65
C LYS A 380 -27.08 14.62 6.45
N ASN A 381 -27.17 13.30 6.59
CA ASN A 381 -28.30 12.44 6.20
C ASN A 381 -27.80 11.02 5.91
N VAL A 382 -27.94 10.12 6.87
CA VAL A 382 -28.47 8.78 6.60
C VAL A 382 -29.44 8.41 7.72
N SER A 383 -30.55 7.83 7.31
CA SER A 383 -31.82 7.64 7.96
C SER A 383 -31.86 6.59 9.07
N LYS A 384 -32.71 6.87 10.06
CA LYS A 384 -33.38 5.97 11.00
C LYS A 384 -33.90 4.67 10.36
N THR A 385 -33.52 3.53 10.92
CA THR A 385 -34.34 2.33 11.24
C THR A 385 -33.41 1.41 12.07
N GLU A 386 -33.76 0.71 13.14
CA GLU A 386 -35.01 0.33 13.79
C GLU A 386 -34.60 -0.16 15.19
N SER A 387 -35.23 0.33 16.27
CA SER A 387 -34.89 -0.03 17.65
C SER A 387 -35.54 -1.36 18.04
N VAL A 388 -34.72 -2.40 18.26
CA VAL A 388 -35.16 -3.64 18.92
C VAL A 388 -34.99 -3.45 20.43
N ALA A 389 -36.09 -3.60 21.16
CA ALA A 389 -36.14 -3.52 22.62
C ALA A 389 -35.25 -4.62 23.24
N LEU A 390 -34.16 -4.20 23.90
CA LEU A 390 -33.32 -5.08 24.71
C LEU A 390 -33.85 -5.07 26.15
N THR A 391 -34.11 -6.27 26.66
CA THR A 391 -34.38 -6.56 28.07
C THR A 391 -33.35 -5.90 28.98
N GLU A 392 -33.80 -5.15 29.98
CA GLU A 392 -32.99 -4.50 31.02
C GLU A 392 -32.29 -5.56 31.88
N LYS A 393 -31.17 -6.10 31.39
CA LYS A 393 -30.26 -6.91 32.21
C LYS A 393 -29.35 -5.94 32.95
N THR A 394 -29.44 -5.93 34.26
CA THR A 394 -28.58 -5.12 35.12
C THR A 394 -27.48 -5.97 35.76
N MET A 395 -26.39 -5.35 36.18
CA MET A 395 -25.25 -6.00 36.85
C MET A 395 -24.70 -5.08 37.93
N THR A 396 -24.42 -5.63 39.10
CA THR A 396 -23.76 -4.91 40.21
C THR A 396 -22.25 -4.79 39.99
N ARG A 397 -21.58 -3.85 40.68
CA ARG A 397 -20.11 -3.73 40.64
C ARG A 397 -19.44 -4.98 41.22
N GLU A 398 -20.03 -5.57 42.26
CA GLU A 398 -19.56 -6.80 42.90
C GLU A 398 -19.64 -7.99 41.96
N GLU A 399 -20.72 -8.12 41.17
CA GLU A 399 -20.81 -9.15 40.13
C GLU A 399 -19.80 -8.92 39.01
N LEU A 400 -19.67 -7.67 38.55
CA LEU A 400 -18.70 -7.31 37.52
C LEU A 400 -17.26 -7.66 37.95
N SER A 401 -16.91 -7.45 39.22
CA SER A 401 -15.59 -7.75 39.80
C SER A 401 -15.15 -9.20 39.67
N GLN A 402 -16.08 -10.13 39.47
CA GLN A 402 -15.77 -11.54 39.27
C GLN A 402 -15.22 -11.88 37.88
N PHE A 403 -15.20 -10.92 36.96
CA PHE A 403 -14.80 -11.07 35.55
C PHE A 403 -13.53 -10.26 35.21
N ASP A 404 -12.63 -10.12 36.18
CA ASP A 404 -11.33 -9.43 36.08
C ASP A 404 -10.21 -10.26 35.42
N GLY A 405 -10.53 -11.49 35.00
CA GLY A 405 -9.58 -12.43 34.42
C GLY A 405 -8.73 -13.21 35.43
N SER A 406 -9.03 -13.13 36.73
CA SER A 406 -8.40 -13.97 37.76
C SER A 406 -8.74 -15.46 37.59
N ASP A 407 -9.96 -15.76 37.14
CA ASP A 407 -10.38 -17.10 36.71
C ASP A 407 -10.33 -17.20 35.18
N VAL A 408 -9.41 -18.02 34.67
CA VAL A 408 -9.21 -18.20 33.23
C VAL A 408 -10.44 -18.75 32.51
N ASN A 409 -11.34 -19.42 33.21
CA ASN A 409 -12.56 -20.02 32.66
C ASN A 409 -13.75 -19.05 32.63
N LYS A 410 -13.68 -17.91 33.34
CA LYS A 410 -14.71 -16.87 33.30
C LYS A 410 -14.49 -15.92 32.12
N ALA A 411 -15.56 -15.29 31.65
CA ALA A 411 -15.48 -14.21 30.68
C ALA A 411 -14.68 -13.02 31.24
N LEU A 412 -14.19 -12.17 30.35
CA LEU A 412 -13.61 -10.88 30.72
C LEU A 412 -14.66 -9.81 30.45
N LEU A 413 -15.09 -9.11 31.49
CA LEU A 413 -16.06 -8.03 31.36
C LEU A 413 -15.43 -6.71 31.78
N LEU A 414 -15.85 -5.62 31.16
CA LEU A 414 -15.57 -4.26 31.64
C LEU A 414 -16.79 -3.38 31.43
N SER A 415 -16.91 -2.32 32.23
CA SER A 415 -17.93 -1.30 32.07
C SER A 415 -17.34 0.01 31.56
N ILE A 416 -18.02 0.66 30.63
CA ILE A 416 -17.78 2.04 30.22
C ILE A 416 -19.11 2.76 30.08
N LYS A 417 -19.23 3.93 30.69
CA LYS A 417 -20.44 4.75 30.76
C LYS A 417 -21.68 3.96 31.22
N GLY A 418 -21.49 3.10 32.23
CA GLY A 418 -22.55 2.25 32.78
C GLY A 418 -22.96 1.07 31.91
N ARG A 419 -22.26 0.83 30.79
CA ARG A 419 -22.55 -0.26 29.85
C ARG A 419 -21.47 -1.34 29.99
N VAL A 420 -21.89 -2.57 30.27
CA VAL A 420 -21.01 -3.73 30.47
C VAL A 420 -20.85 -4.48 29.15
N TYR A 421 -19.61 -4.75 28.77
CA TYR A 421 -19.25 -5.47 27.54
C TYR A 421 -18.43 -6.72 27.82
N ASP A 422 -18.62 -7.76 26.99
CA ASP A 422 -17.76 -8.95 26.99
C ASP A 422 -16.56 -8.77 26.06
N VAL A 423 -15.39 -8.58 26.66
CA VAL A 423 -14.11 -8.38 25.97
C VAL A 423 -13.30 -9.67 25.85
N SER A 424 -13.93 -10.83 26.04
CA SER A 424 -13.26 -12.14 25.96
C SER A 424 -12.66 -12.43 24.59
N SER A 425 -13.20 -11.86 23.51
CA SER A 425 -12.62 -11.98 22.16
C SER A 425 -11.25 -11.31 22.04
N ALA A 426 -10.93 -10.38 22.94
CA ALA A 426 -9.69 -9.64 23.02
C ALA A 426 -8.86 -10.01 24.27
N ARG A 427 -8.96 -11.27 24.74
CA ARG A 427 -8.20 -11.80 25.89
C ARG A 427 -6.72 -11.46 25.88
N LYS A 428 -6.06 -11.38 24.72
CA LYS A 428 -4.65 -10.99 24.59
C LYS A 428 -4.31 -9.58 25.12
N HIS A 429 -5.32 -8.73 25.28
CA HIS A 429 -5.16 -7.38 25.83
C HIS A 429 -5.70 -7.24 27.26
N TYR A 430 -6.73 -8.01 27.58
CA TYR A 430 -7.52 -7.81 28.81
C TYR A 430 -7.34 -8.90 29.86
N ARG A 431 -6.72 -10.06 29.54
CA ARG A 431 -6.50 -11.13 30.52
C ARG A 431 -5.47 -10.69 31.56
N LYS A 432 -5.50 -11.36 32.72
CA LYS A 432 -4.56 -11.09 33.81
C LYS A 432 -3.10 -11.08 33.35
N GLY A 433 -2.41 -9.98 33.63
CA GLY A 433 -1.00 -9.76 33.26
C GLY A 433 -0.78 -9.03 31.94
N GLU A 434 -1.83 -8.73 31.17
CA GLU A 434 -1.74 -7.93 29.94
C GLU A 434 -2.03 -6.45 30.19
N THR A 435 -1.65 -5.61 29.22
CA THR A 435 -1.67 -4.13 29.28
C THR A 435 -2.99 -3.53 29.78
N TYR A 436 -4.14 -4.03 29.33
CA TYR A 436 -5.46 -3.45 29.65
C TYR A 436 -6.24 -4.27 30.68
N ASN A 437 -5.59 -5.20 31.38
CA ASN A 437 -6.26 -6.00 32.42
C ASN A 437 -6.83 -5.12 33.55
N CYS A 438 -6.19 -4.00 33.85
CA CYS A 438 -6.64 -3.05 34.87
C CYS A 438 -8.06 -2.52 34.61
N LEU A 439 -8.56 -2.60 33.37
CA LEU A 439 -9.90 -2.16 32.97
C LEU A 439 -10.98 -3.22 33.19
N THR A 440 -10.60 -4.49 33.37
CA THR A 440 -11.55 -5.59 33.52
C THR A 440 -12.06 -5.74 34.94
N GLY A 441 -13.28 -6.27 35.06
CA GLY A 441 -13.99 -6.48 36.31
C GLY A 441 -14.44 -5.20 37.01
N ARG A 442 -14.54 -4.06 36.32
CA ARG A 442 -14.90 -2.78 36.95
C ARG A 442 -15.51 -1.77 35.99
N ASP A 443 -15.96 -0.67 36.57
CA ASP A 443 -16.31 0.54 35.83
C ASP A 443 -15.05 1.33 35.48
N SER A 444 -14.70 1.27 34.20
CA SER A 444 -13.48 1.85 33.62
C SER A 444 -13.73 3.20 32.98
N THR A 445 -14.93 3.77 33.12
CA THR A 445 -15.32 5.08 32.56
C THR A 445 -14.26 6.15 32.81
N TRP A 446 -13.77 6.27 34.05
CA TRP A 446 -12.77 7.27 34.39
C TRP A 446 -11.38 6.96 33.82
N ALA A 447 -11.02 5.70 33.61
CA ALA A 447 -9.76 5.34 32.95
C ALA A 447 -9.74 5.86 31.50
N PHE A 448 -10.88 5.77 30.81
CA PHE A 448 -11.04 6.33 29.46
C PHE A 448 -11.07 7.86 29.44
N VAL A 449 -11.69 8.50 30.44
CA VAL A 449 -11.69 9.97 30.56
C VAL A 449 -10.30 10.53 30.91
N SER A 450 -9.57 9.85 31.79
CA SER A 450 -8.26 10.30 32.27
C SER A 450 -7.09 9.90 31.36
N GLY A 451 -7.33 9.01 30.38
CA GLY A 451 -6.30 8.46 29.51
C GLY A 451 -5.33 7.49 30.21
N LYS A 452 -5.58 7.13 31.48
CA LYS A 452 -4.72 6.22 32.25
C LYS A 452 -5.16 4.76 32.06
N LEU A 453 -4.90 4.21 30.87
CA LEU A 453 -5.36 2.88 30.46
C LEU A 453 -4.35 1.74 30.72
N ASP A 454 -3.07 2.06 30.94
CA ASP A 454 -1.98 1.09 31.19
C ASP A 454 -1.36 1.31 32.58
N LEU A 455 -2.13 1.00 33.62
CA LEU A 455 -1.65 1.06 35.00
C LEU A 455 -1.28 -0.35 35.47
N GLN A 456 0.03 -0.63 35.47
CA GLN A 456 0.59 -1.86 36.04
C GLN A 456 0.56 -1.87 37.58
N ASP A 457 0.46 -0.70 38.20
CA ASP A 457 0.34 -0.54 39.65
C ASP A 457 -1.09 -0.18 40.03
N TYR A 458 -1.81 -1.18 40.57
CA TYR A 458 -3.24 -1.10 40.92
C TYR A 458 -3.56 -0.03 41.97
N SER A 459 -2.56 0.39 42.76
CA SER A 459 -2.74 1.30 43.90
C SER A 459 -3.18 2.71 43.53
N GLU A 460 -2.86 3.20 42.32
CA GLU A 460 -3.36 4.50 41.83
C GLU A 460 -4.84 4.44 41.42
N ILE A 461 -5.31 3.32 40.86
CA ILE A 461 -6.72 3.14 40.50
C ILE A 461 -7.58 3.03 41.75
N THR A 462 -7.10 2.39 42.82
CA THR A 462 -7.84 2.28 44.09
C THR A 462 -8.07 3.65 44.75
N SER A 463 -7.18 4.61 44.51
CA SER A 463 -7.40 6.00 44.94
C SER A 463 -8.47 6.72 44.11
N LEU A 464 -8.68 6.31 42.86
CA LEU A 464 -9.76 6.79 41.98
C LEU A 464 -11.10 6.10 42.27
N GLU A 465 -11.10 4.88 42.79
CA GLU A 465 -12.29 4.19 43.35
C GLU A 465 -12.89 4.94 44.56
N SER A 466 -12.13 5.86 45.18
CA SER A 466 -12.66 6.74 46.23
C SER A 466 -13.54 7.88 45.71
N ILE A 467 -13.61 8.08 44.38
CA ILE A 467 -14.61 8.91 43.72
C ILE A 467 -15.87 8.06 43.60
N ARG A 468 -16.57 7.89 44.72
CA ARG A 468 -17.79 7.08 44.86
C ARG A 468 -19.04 7.66 44.16
N ASP A 469 -18.92 8.77 43.43
CA ASP A 469 -19.99 9.36 42.64
C ASP A 469 -19.50 9.67 41.22
N ASN A 470 -19.56 8.68 40.33
CA ASN A 470 -19.21 8.87 38.91
C ASN A 470 -20.17 9.86 38.21
N SER A 471 -21.41 10.04 38.69
CA SER A 471 -22.38 10.94 38.05
C SER A 471 -21.92 12.41 38.08
N ALA A 472 -21.43 12.91 39.21
CA ALA A 472 -20.96 14.29 39.35
C ALA A 472 -19.66 14.57 38.58
N ALA A 473 -18.79 13.56 38.42
CA ALA A 473 -17.57 13.65 37.63
C ALA A 473 -17.86 13.63 36.11
N ILE A 474 -18.90 12.89 35.68
CA ILE A 474 -19.34 12.86 34.28
C ILE A 474 -20.06 14.17 33.89
N GLU A 475 -20.81 14.79 34.80
CA GLU A 475 -21.47 16.09 34.58
C GLU A 475 -20.50 17.27 34.51
N SER A 476 -19.25 17.09 34.96
CA SER A 476 -18.21 18.13 34.97
C SER A 476 -17.12 17.94 33.90
N LEU A 477 -17.33 17.00 32.96
CA LEU A 477 -16.42 16.79 31.83
C LEU A 477 -16.40 18.01 30.91
N SER A 478 -15.21 18.34 30.40
CA SER A 478 -15.12 19.25 29.25
C SER A 478 -15.79 18.62 28.01
N GLU A 479 -16.21 19.46 27.07
CA GLU A 479 -16.83 19.01 25.81
C GLU A 479 -15.95 17.98 25.07
N SER A 480 -14.63 18.22 25.03
CA SER A 480 -13.66 17.28 24.45
C SER A 480 -13.64 15.93 25.16
N GLN A 481 -13.64 15.91 26.50
CA GLN A 481 -13.62 14.65 27.27
C GLN A 481 -14.92 13.88 27.15
N ALA A 482 -16.05 14.58 27.02
CA ALA A 482 -17.34 13.96 26.78
C ALA A 482 -17.41 13.33 25.38
N ASP A 483 -16.90 14.03 24.36
CA ASP A 483 -16.81 13.52 22.99
C ASP A 483 -15.89 12.29 22.90
N ASP A 484 -14.71 12.35 23.52
CA ASP A 484 -13.78 11.22 23.59
C ASP A 484 -14.43 10.01 24.28
N LEU A 485 -15.11 10.22 25.42
CA LEU A 485 -15.82 9.15 26.12
C LEU A 485 -16.95 8.56 25.27
N ASN A 486 -17.69 9.38 24.53
CA ASN A 486 -18.74 8.89 23.64
C ASN A 486 -18.15 8.07 22.48
N HIS A 487 -17.02 8.51 21.91
CA HIS A 487 -16.32 7.75 20.89
C HIS A 487 -15.90 6.36 21.37
N TRP A 488 -15.43 6.26 22.62
CA TRP A 488 -15.15 4.97 23.23
C TRP A 488 -16.39 4.09 23.37
N VAL A 489 -17.50 4.64 23.84
CA VAL A 489 -18.76 3.87 23.94
C VAL A 489 -19.20 3.35 22.57
N GLU A 490 -19.11 4.17 21.51
CA GLU A 490 -19.40 3.75 20.14
C GLU A 490 -18.45 2.64 19.64
N PHE A 491 -17.16 2.76 19.95
CA PHE A 491 -16.19 1.71 19.68
C PHE A 491 -16.60 0.39 20.36
N PHE A 492 -16.88 0.40 21.66
CA PHE A 492 -17.26 -0.81 22.40
C PHE A 492 -18.58 -1.40 21.92
N ASP A 493 -19.58 -0.57 21.59
CA ASP A 493 -20.84 -1.00 20.97
C ASP A 493 -20.62 -1.69 19.62
N SER A 494 -19.62 -1.27 18.85
CA SER A 494 -19.30 -1.87 17.55
C SER A 494 -18.46 -3.15 17.64
N GLN A 495 -17.56 -3.24 18.63
CA GLN A 495 -16.54 -4.30 18.69
C GLN A 495 -16.90 -5.45 19.63
N TYR A 496 -17.68 -5.21 20.67
CA TYR A 496 -17.90 -6.17 21.74
C TYR A 496 -19.39 -6.37 22.03
N PRO A 497 -19.81 -7.60 22.39
CA PRO A 497 -21.18 -7.85 22.81
C PRO A 497 -21.52 -7.04 24.06
N PHE A 498 -22.61 -6.26 24.01
CA PHE A 498 -23.23 -5.65 25.18
C PHE A 498 -23.89 -6.73 26.05
N ILE A 499 -23.66 -6.67 27.36
CA ILE A 499 -24.10 -7.69 28.33
C ILE A 499 -25.18 -7.17 29.28
N ALA A 500 -24.96 -5.99 29.85
CA ALA A 500 -25.82 -5.43 30.90
C ALA A 500 -25.57 -3.93 31.10
N THR A 501 -26.47 -3.26 31.81
CA THR A 501 -26.21 -1.95 32.41
C THR A 501 -25.76 -2.10 33.86
N LEU A 502 -24.84 -1.25 34.31
CA LEU A 502 -24.40 -1.23 35.70
C LEU A 502 -25.51 -0.61 36.58
N GLU A 503 -25.88 -1.26 37.69
CA GLU A 503 -27.03 -0.85 38.53
C GLU A 503 -26.87 0.54 39.15
N ASP A 504 -25.66 0.89 39.57
CA ASP A 504 -25.32 2.13 40.28
C ASP A 504 -24.34 2.99 39.46
N PHE A 505 -24.70 3.35 38.22
CA PHE A 505 -23.90 4.22 37.36
C PHE A 505 -24.27 5.70 37.48
#